data_AF-A0A0B5QIB1-F1
#
_entry.id   AF-A0A0B5QIB1-F1
#
_cell.length_a   1.000
_cell.length_b   1.000
_cell.length_c   1.000
_cell.angle_alpha   90.00
_cell.angle_beta   90.00
_cell.angle_gamma   90.00
#
_symmetry.space_group_name_H-M   'P 1'
#
loop_
_entity.id
_entity.type
_entity.pdbx_description
1 polymer ?
#
loop_
_entity_poly.entity_id
_entity_poly.type
_entity_poly.pdbx_seq_one_letter_code
_entity_poly.pdbx_strand_id
1 'polypeptide(L)'
;MENEIIQQLLEHIAAGGADYFHNIGDDGYIKAPIGEIKTEGSIIAICFTNGMIDLYDTDTIINVKRPENRLNKCEWCYKIKSKEGNLKGYILKDLEVS
;
A
#
# COMPACT_ATOMS: atom_id res chain seq x y z
N MET A 1 -17.43 6.92 1.52
CA MET A 1 -16.13 6.96 2.21
C MET A 1 -15.34 8.08 1.55
N GLU A 2 -15.34 9.28 2.14
CA GLU A 2 -14.50 10.39 1.66
C GLU A 2 -13.27 10.43 2.56
N ASN A 3 -12.32 9.53 2.28
CA ASN A 3 -11.01 9.59 2.92
C ASN A 3 -10.01 9.99 1.84
N GLU A 4 -9.61 11.26 1.86
CA GLU A 4 -8.74 11.88 0.86
C GLU A 4 -7.46 11.07 0.64
N ILE A 5 -6.92 10.43 1.70
CA ILE A 5 -5.71 9.62 1.59
C ILE A 5 -5.94 8.29 0.85
N ILE A 6 -7.13 7.70 1.00
CA ILE A 6 -7.51 6.48 0.26
C ILE A 6 -7.66 6.83 -1.21
N GLN A 7 -8.28 7.97 -1.52
CA GLN A 7 -8.42 8.43 -2.89
C GLN A 7 -7.05 8.70 -3.53
N GLN A 8 -6.16 9.41 -2.85
CA GLN A 8 -4.79 9.63 -3.31
C GLN A 8 -4.02 8.32 -3.54
N LEU A 9 -4.20 7.33 -2.65
CA LEU A 9 -3.61 6.01 -2.81
C LEU A 9 -4.14 5.32 -4.08
N LEU A 10 -5.45 5.32 -4.28
CA LEU A 10 -6.08 4.70 -5.46
C LEU A 10 -5.68 5.37 -6.77
N GLU A 11 -5.65 6.70 -6.79
CA GLU A 11 -5.18 7.48 -7.95
C GLU A 11 -3.72 7.18 -8.27
N HIS A 12 -2.88 7.06 -7.25
CA HIS A 12 -1.48 6.70 -7.41
C HIS A 12 -1.30 5.29 -8.00
N ILE A 13 -2.08 4.32 -7.53
CA ILE A 13 -2.07 2.96 -8.10
C ILE A 13 -2.55 2.99 -9.55
N ALA A 14 -3.63 3.71 -9.85
CA ALA A 14 -4.20 3.82 -11.19
C ALA A 14 -3.23 4.49 -12.19
N ALA A 15 -2.38 5.41 -11.72
CA ALA A 15 -1.33 6.03 -12.52
C ALA A 15 -0.14 5.10 -12.84
N GLY A 16 -0.15 3.85 -12.33
CA GLY A 16 0.93 2.88 -12.55
C GLY A 16 2.17 3.10 -11.66
N GLY A 17 2.07 3.96 -10.64
CA GLY A 17 3.20 4.36 -9.79
C GLY A 17 3.49 3.44 -8.60
N ALA A 18 2.76 2.35 -8.42
CA ALA A 18 2.76 1.61 -7.17
C ALA A 18 3.44 0.24 -7.29
N ASP A 19 4.68 0.17 -6.82
CA ASP A 19 5.30 -1.09 -6.41
C ASP A 19 4.84 -1.44 -4.98
N TYR A 20 4.15 -2.56 -4.83
CA TYR A 20 3.70 -3.02 -3.52
C TYR A 20 4.74 -3.90 -2.84
N PHE A 21 4.88 -3.75 -1.51
CA PHE A 21 5.69 -4.63 -0.70
C PHE A 21 4.89 -5.18 0.49
N HIS A 22 4.50 -6.45 0.40
CA HIS A 22 3.91 -7.20 1.52
C HIS A 22 4.98 -7.49 2.57
N ASN A 23 4.59 -7.46 3.84
CA ASN A 23 5.44 -7.89 4.95
C ASN A 23 5.41 -9.42 5.05
N ILE A 24 6.55 -10.11 4.88
CA ILE A 24 6.65 -11.55 5.18
C ILE A 24 7.54 -11.70 6.42
N GLY A 25 6.91 -11.87 7.59
CA GLY A 25 7.61 -12.07 8.86
C GLY A 25 8.48 -10.87 9.27
N ASP A 26 9.57 -11.13 9.99
CA ASP A 26 10.44 -10.07 10.53
C ASP A 26 11.54 -9.58 9.55
N ASP A 27 11.71 -10.23 8.38
CA ASP A 27 12.99 -10.14 7.65
C ASP A 27 12.93 -9.82 6.14
N GLY A 28 11.77 -9.48 5.58
CA GLY A 28 11.74 -9.15 4.15
C GLY A 28 10.47 -8.52 3.58
N TYR A 29 10.71 -7.70 2.55
CA TYR A 29 9.70 -7.09 1.69
C TYR A 29 9.83 -7.71 0.29
N ILE A 30 8.74 -8.26 -0.27
CA ILE A 30 8.71 -8.73 -1.67
C ILE A 30 8.01 -7.71 -2.57
N LYS A 31 8.68 -7.29 -3.64
CA LYS A 31 8.07 -6.45 -4.68
C LYS A 31 7.07 -7.32 -5.45
N ALA A 32 5.79 -7.01 -5.33
CA ALA A 32 4.76 -7.64 -6.15
C ALA A 32 4.04 -6.55 -6.96
N PRO A 33 3.94 -6.69 -8.29
CA PRO A 33 3.16 -5.76 -9.10
C PRO A 33 1.69 -5.87 -8.69
N ILE A 34 1.01 -4.72 -8.69
CA ILE A 34 -0.43 -4.66 -8.47
C ILE A 34 -1.11 -5.25 -9.71
N GLY A 35 -1.96 -6.24 -9.51
CA GLY A 35 -2.70 -6.90 -10.58
C GLY A 35 -4.06 -6.24 -10.81
N GLU A 36 -4.89 -6.22 -9.76
CA GLU A 36 -6.25 -5.70 -9.83
C GLU A 36 -6.66 -5.03 -8.51
N ILE A 37 -7.57 -4.06 -8.60
CA ILE A 37 -8.27 -3.49 -7.44
C ILE A 37 -9.75 -3.86 -7.57
N LYS A 38 -10.31 -4.44 -6.51
CA LYS A 38 -11.74 -4.73 -6.41
C LYS A 38 -12.35 -3.87 -5.30
N THR A 39 -13.55 -3.39 -5.56
CA THR A 39 -14.35 -2.68 -4.56
C THR A 39 -15.62 -3.48 -4.32
N GLU A 40 -15.75 -4.03 -3.11
CA GLU A 40 -16.91 -4.80 -2.69
C GLU A 40 -17.55 -4.14 -1.47
N GLY A 41 -18.63 -3.40 -1.70
CA GLY A 41 -19.28 -2.61 -0.67
C GLY A 41 -18.35 -1.54 -0.10
N SER A 42 -18.01 -1.64 1.19
CA SER A 42 -17.10 -0.73 1.89
C SER A 42 -15.66 -1.23 1.95
N ILE A 43 -15.33 -2.32 1.26
CA ILE A 43 -14.00 -2.93 1.29
C ILE A 43 -13.33 -2.69 -0.06
N ILE A 44 -12.07 -2.26 -0.01
CA ILE A 44 -11.21 -2.15 -1.19
C ILE A 44 -10.16 -3.25 -1.08
N ALA A 45 -10.24 -4.24 -1.94
CA ALA A 45 -9.24 -5.30 -2.05
C ALA A 45 -8.22 -4.93 -3.13
N ILE A 46 -6.95 -4.84 -2.75
CA ILE A 46 -5.83 -4.65 -3.67
C ILE A 46 -5.16 -6.00 -3.84
N CYS A 47 -5.22 -6.56 -5.05
CA CYS A 47 -4.67 -7.87 -5.38
C CYS A 47 -3.32 -7.71 -6.08
N PHE A 48 -2.36 -8.52 -5.65
CA PHE A 48 -0.99 -8.58 -6.14
C PHE A 48 -0.72 -9.99 -6.66
N THR A 49 0.34 -10.18 -7.45
CA THR A 49 0.70 -11.51 -7.97
C THR A 49 0.86 -12.58 -6.88
N ASN A 50 1.23 -12.18 -5.66
CA ASN A 50 1.53 -13.10 -4.54
C ASN A 50 0.61 -12.91 -3.32
N GLY A 51 -0.54 -12.22 -3.43
CA GLY A 51 -1.44 -12.04 -2.30
C GLY A 51 -2.43 -10.89 -2.48
N MET A 52 -3.11 -10.51 -1.39
CA MET A 52 -4.07 -9.40 -1.38
C MET A 52 -4.02 -8.64 -0.06
N ILE A 53 -4.35 -7.36 -0.09
CA ILE A 53 -4.69 -6.55 1.08
C ILE A 53 -6.14 -6.11 0.97
N ASP A 54 -6.89 -6.30 2.05
CA ASP A 54 -8.18 -5.67 2.24
C ASP A 54 -8.03 -4.39 3.06
N LEU A 55 -8.45 -3.28 2.45
CA LEU A 55 -8.61 -1.98 3.09
C LEU A 55 -10.06 -1.81 3.55
N TYR A 56 -10.19 -1.55 4.85
CA TYR A 56 -11.45 -1.24 5.52
C TYR A 56 -11.47 0.25 5.84
N ASP A 57 -12.67 0.79 6.01
CA ASP A 57 -12.91 2.17 6.48
C ASP A 57 -12.26 2.48 7.84
N THR A 58 -12.08 1.46 8.66
CA THR A 58 -11.43 1.54 9.98
C THR A 58 -9.91 1.40 9.95
N ASP A 59 -9.33 1.13 8.78
CA ASP A 59 -7.88 1.07 8.65
C ASP A 59 -7.27 2.47 8.68
N THR A 60 -6.09 2.54 9.28
CA THR A 60 -5.30 3.78 9.30
C THR A 60 -4.26 3.71 8.20
N ILE A 61 -4.30 4.67 7.28
CA ILE A 61 -3.30 4.87 6.24
C ILE A 61 -2.54 6.15 6.57
N ILE A 62 -1.21 6.07 6.62
CA ILE A 62 -0.34 7.23 6.88
C ILE A 62 0.83 7.27 5.90
N ASN A 63 1.20 8.48 5.47
CA ASN A 63 2.42 8.71 4.71
C ASN A 63 3.61 8.63 5.66
N VAL A 64 4.56 7.73 5.38
CA VAL A 64 5.78 7.60 6.17
C VAL A 64 7.00 7.66 5.26
N LYS A 65 8.09 8.19 5.80
CA LYS A 65 9.41 8.06 5.18
C LYS A 65 9.79 6.58 5.14
N ARG A 66 10.44 6.17 4.05
CA ARG A 66 10.86 4.79 3.80
C ARG A 66 11.45 4.10 5.05
N PRO A 67 11.05 2.86 5.39
CA PRO A 67 11.78 2.06 6.36
C PRO A 67 13.24 1.84 5.90
N GLU A 68 14.20 1.94 6.81
CA GLU A 68 15.64 1.97 6.48
C GLU A 68 16.15 0.68 5.80
N ASN A 69 15.39 -0.41 5.90
CA ASN A 69 15.77 -1.72 5.44
C ASN A 69 15.11 -2.07 4.08
N ARG A 70 15.90 -1.99 3.00
CA ARG A 70 15.75 -2.77 1.74
C ARG A 70 14.87 -2.27 0.59
N LEU A 71 14.42 -1.01 0.56
CA LEU A 71 13.66 -0.46 -0.59
C LEU A 71 14.43 0.68 -1.29
N ASN A 72 15.50 0.36 -2.02
CA ASN A 72 16.50 1.33 -2.51
C ASN A 72 16.01 2.45 -3.46
N LYS A 73 14.73 2.47 -3.87
CA LYS A 73 14.23 3.40 -4.88
C LYS A 73 13.05 4.28 -4.47
N CYS A 74 12.54 4.13 -3.25
CA CYS A 74 11.32 4.83 -2.85
C CYS A 74 11.58 5.76 -1.66
N GLU A 75 11.19 7.04 -1.78
CA GLU A 75 11.36 8.02 -0.70
C GLU A 75 10.19 7.98 0.30
N TRP A 76 8.97 7.70 -0.19
CA TRP A 76 7.71 7.80 0.55
C TRP A 76 6.82 6.58 0.34
N CYS A 77 6.19 6.09 1.41
CA CYS A 77 5.21 5.01 1.30
C CYS A 77 3.96 5.25 2.14
N TYR A 78 2.85 4.67 1.69
CA TYR A 78 1.62 4.54 2.44
C TYR A 78 1.73 3.34 3.38
N LYS A 79 1.86 3.59 4.68
CA LYS A 79 1.78 2.55 5.71
C LYS A 79 0.32 2.30 6.06
N ILE A 80 -0.10 1.04 5.96
CA ILE A 80 -1.47 0.61 6.26
C ILE A 80 -1.48 -0.18 7.55
N LYS A 81 -2.34 0.21 8.49
CA LYS A 81 -2.57 -0.50 9.74
C LYS A 81 -4.04 -0.86 9.91
N SER A 82 -4.30 -2.00 10.53
CA SER A 82 -5.64 -2.36 10.99
C SER A 82 -6.12 -1.41 12.09
N LYS A 83 -7.41 -1.43 12.37
CA LYS A 83 -8.02 -0.71 13.50
C LYS A 83 -7.32 -1.00 14.84
N GLU A 84 -6.82 -2.21 15.02
CA GLU A 84 -6.09 -2.67 16.22
C GLU A 84 -4.62 -2.22 16.24
N GLY A 85 -4.16 -1.53 15.18
CA GLY A 85 -2.79 -1.02 15.06
C GLY A 85 -1.80 -1.99 14.42
N ASN A 86 -2.24 -3.19 14.01
CA ASN A 86 -1.39 -4.18 13.36
C ASN A 86 -1.00 -3.72 11.96
N LEU A 87 0.27 -3.89 11.59
CA LEU A 87 0.75 -3.54 10.26
C LEU A 87 0.16 -4.51 9.21
N LYS A 88 -0.58 -3.97 8.25
CA LYS A 88 -1.06 -4.73 7.08
C LYS A 88 -0.05 -4.70 5.93
N GLY A 89 0.70 -3.61 5.78
CA GLY A 89 1.76 -3.50 4.79
C GLY A 89 2.10 -2.07 4.41
N TYR A 90 2.89 -1.93 3.34
CA TYR A 90 3.25 -0.65 2.75
C TYR A 90 2.98 -0.65 1.25
N ILE A 91 2.43 0.44 0.71
CA ILE A 91 2.36 0.71 -0.73
C ILE A 91 3.32 1.84 -1.04
N LEU A 92 4.27 1.63 -1.94
CA LEU A 92 5.23 2.68 -2.29
C LEU A 92 4.54 3.77 -3.09
N LYS A 93 5.00 5.00 -2.87
CA LYS A 93 4.76 6.12 -3.76
C LYS A 93 6.07 6.34 -4.50
N ASP A 94 6.17 5.88 -5.74
CA ASP A 94 7.40 6.13 -6.52
C ASP A 94 7.70 7.64 -6.55
N LEU A 95 8.99 7.96 -6.46
CA LEU A 95 9.49 9.29 -6.78
C LEU A 95 9.06 9.59 -8.21
N GLU A 96 8.42 10.74 -8.42
CA GLU A 96 8.05 11.22 -9.75
C GLU A 96 9.23 10.95 -10.70
N VAL A 97 9.03 10.05 -11.66
CA VAL A 97 10.02 9.79 -12.70
C VAL A 97 10.10 11.10 -13.49
N SER A 98 11.14 11.87 -13.19
CA SER A 98 11.45 13.13 -13.85
C SER A 98 11.80 12.91 -15.31
#